data_AF-A0A8H2Y2X5-F1
#
_entry.id   AF-A0A8H2Y2X5-F1
#
_cell.length_a   1.000
_cell.length_b   1.000
_cell.length_c   1.000
_cell.angle_alpha   90.00
_cell.angle_beta   90.00
_cell.angle_gamma   90.00
#
_symmetry.space_group_name_H-M   'P 1'
#
loop_
_entity.id
_entity.type
_entity.pdbx_description
1 polymer ?
#
loop_
_entity_poly.entity_id
_entity_poly.type
_entity_poly.pdbx_seq_one_letter_code
_entity_poly.pdbx_strand_id
1 'polypeptide(L)'
;MTTLTVSRSSPRNTTLTDLYGNVAYEVSTPFRLGPSTTTITRNGQVLATVRWGMLGDDLTMSGKTASVSDIFPSAGKLSTSRIFTTANGEGLKWKDKSKLYCVSTNDGSSIATYNHKKLSSAFTGKKATLDISPNAAHLTDILVGAKDVDELRERVRRELEVEKARQRVEKVSLEAGQSVNNAPQEKSPPPPAVKARKDSSPIKPLDTILNLPKLLSSSPPLTSAQLGALWTAYHAQKEGVLCAIVPSDMYGQLLETARQYSQFVIPLPRGSKSAEDGKEAEGGTEIFFIEWALHHSPTVPNSKVGELGIPTSKPAKQLEPIGTNPPIMTLLFTPLQEYKHRQSFAAPHLALTFYTDLAATHDVALLRGEITPAQSGDGRWLLGQEEAQALVVAMQKFYLPGTGEGAKEREELLKCFHERPENFKWERLLELSDIGIKL
;
A
#
# COMPACT_ATOMS: atom_id res chain seq x y z
N MET A 1 10.36 9.42 -35.29
CA MET A 1 9.29 8.92 -34.40
C MET A 1 10.02 8.22 -33.27
N THR A 2 9.77 8.63 -32.02
CA THR A 2 10.46 8.07 -30.85
C THR A 2 9.52 7.10 -30.17
N THR A 3 9.88 5.82 -30.12
CA THR A 3 9.07 4.79 -29.47
C THR A 3 9.77 4.31 -28.21
N LEU A 4 9.08 4.38 -27.08
CA LEU A 4 9.54 3.91 -25.79
C LEU A 4 8.70 2.72 -25.33
N THR A 5 9.35 1.61 -25.01
CA THR A 5 8.69 0.40 -24.52
C THR A 5 8.65 0.41 -23.00
N VAL A 6 7.48 0.15 -22.43
CA VAL A 6 7.28 0.16 -20.97
C VAL A 6 7.51 -1.26 -20.42
N SER A 7 8.41 -1.38 -19.46
CA SER A 7 8.83 -2.68 -18.88
C SER A 7 7.72 -3.39 -18.09
N ARG A 8 6.86 -2.63 -17.40
CA ARG A 8 5.75 -3.13 -16.58
C ARG A 8 4.47 -2.37 -16.89
N SER A 9 3.32 -3.03 -16.73
CA SER A 9 2.01 -2.37 -16.82
C SER A 9 1.73 -1.46 -15.62
N SER A 10 2.47 -1.62 -14.52
CA SER A 10 2.37 -0.80 -13.32
C SER A 10 3.25 0.44 -13.45
N PRO A 11 2.71 1.65 -13.24
CA PRO A 11 3.45 2.91 -13.38
C PRO A 11 4.31 3.23 -12.15
N ARG A 12 4.14 2.52 -11.03
CA ARG A 12 4.85 2.84 -9.78
C ARG A 12 6.33 2.46 -9.81
N ASN A 13 6.72 1.48 -10.61
CA ASN A 13 8.11 1.04 -10.73
C ASN A 13 8.33 0.48 -12.14
N THR A 14 8.58 1.35 -13.11
CA THR A 14 8.74 0.97 -14.52
C THR A 14 9.91 1.67 -15.17
N THR A 15 10.64 0.94 -16.01
CA THR A 15 11.58 1.52 -16.97
C THR A 15 10.93 1.69 -18.34
N LEU A 16 11.28 2.79 -19.02
CA LEU A 16 10.99 3.02 -20.42
C LEU A 16 12.27 2.78 -21.21
N THR A 17 12.26 1.80 -22.10
CA THR A 17 13.41 1.46 -22.94
C THR A 17 13.24 2.00 -24.35
N ASP A 18 14.33 2.41 -24.97
CA ASP A 18 14.35 2.77 -26.40
C ASP A 18 14.19 1.52 -27.30
N LEU A 19 14.22 1.74 -28.61
CA LEU A 19 14.14 0.68 -29.62
C LEU A 19 15.35 -0.27 -29.63
N TYR A 20 16.46 0.14 -29.02
CA TYR A 20 17.69 -0.64 -28.91
C TYR A 20 17.77 -1.42 -27.58
N GLY A 21 16.75 -1.27 -26.71
CA GLY A 21 16.68 -1.93 -25.41
C GLY A 21 17.42 -1.20 -24.29
N ASN A 22 17.97 -0.01 -24.54
CA ASN A 22 18.60 0.79 -23.50
C ASN A 22 17.54 1.46 -22.64
N VAL A 23 17.77 1.53 -21.32
CA VAL A 23 16.88 2.24 -20.40
C VAL A 23 17.02 3.74 -20.65
N ALA A 24 15.97 4.35 -21.21
CA ALA A 24 15.92 5.78 -21.48
C ALA A 24 15.39 6.55 -20.26
N TYR A 25 14.40 5.97 -19.55
CA TYR A 25 13.84 6.56 -18.33
C TYR A 25 13.57 5.47 -17.29
N GLU A 26 13.67 5.83 -16.03
CA GLU A 26 13.26 5.00 -14.91
C GLU A 26 12.30 5.78 -14.02
N VAL A 27 11.17 5.14 -13.72
CA VAL A 27 10.13 5.66 -12.83
C VAL A 27 10.15 4.78 -11.59
N SER A 28 10.39 5.39 -10.45
CA SER A 28 10.48 4.71 -9.16
C SER A 28 9.60 5.37 -8.13
N THR A 29 8.76 4.58 -7.48
CA THR A 29 7.89 4.99 -6.38
C THR A 29 8.13 4.00 -5.25
N PRO A 30 9.08 4.28 -4.33
CA PRO A 30 9.35 3.38 -3.22
C PRO A 30 8.12 3.23 -2.34
N PHE A 31 7.84 2.00 -1.94
CA PHE A 31 6.80 1.72 -0.95
C PHE A 31 7.24 2.31 0.40
N ARG A 32 6.45 3.25 0.94
CA ARG A 32 6.68 3.91 2.23
C ARG A 32 5.34 4.10 2.95
N LEU A 33 5.37 4.07 4.28
CA LEU A 33 4.25 4.50 5.11
C LEU A 33 4.24 6.04 5.15
N GLY A 34 3.16 6.68 4.68
CA GLY A 34 3.05 8.15 4.59
C GLY A 34 3.12 8.69 3.15
N PRO A 35 3.37 10.01 2.96
CA PRO A 35 3.38 10.64 1.64
C PRO A 35 4.42 9.98 0.73
N SER A 36 3.96 9.44 -0.38
CA SER A 36 4.81 8.72 -1.33
C SER A 36 5.44 9.70 -2.33
N THR A 37 6.58 9.34 -2.88
CA THR A 37 7.28 10.19 -3.85
C THR A 37 7.60 9.36 -5.08
N THR A 38 7.09 9.77 -6.24
CA THR A 38 7.46 9.19 -7.52
C THR A 38 8.60 10.00 -8.11
N THR A 39 9.70 9.35 -8.45
CA THR A 39 10.86 9.96 -9.08
C THR A 39 10.99 9.45 -10.50
N ILE A 40 11.18 10.37 -11.45
CA ILE A 40 11.45 10.07 -12.85
C ILE A 40 12.89 10.46 -13.13
N THR A 41 13.71 9.48 -13.53
CA THR A 41 15.14 9.66 -13.80
C THR A 41 15.47 9.35 -15.25
N ARG A 42 16.48 10.05 -15.78
CA ARG A 42 17.08 9.81 -17.10
C ARG A 42 18.59 9.84 -16.94
N ASN A 43 19.28 8.78 -17.37
CA ASN A 43 20.74 8.65 -17.24
C ASN A 43 21.27 8.93 -15.82
N GLY A 44 20.51 8.53 -14.78
CA GLY A 44 20.87 8.76 -13.37
C GLY A 44 20.55 10.16 -12.83
N GLN A 45 20.07 11.09 -13.65
CA GLN A 45 19.64 12.41 -13.22
C GLN A 45 18.13 12.45 -12.98
N VAL A 46 17.69 13.02 -11.86
CA VAL A 46 16.27 13.24 -11.56
C VAL A 46 15.73 14.36 -12.44
N LEU A 47 14.76 14.02 -13.29
CA LEU A 47 14.06 14.98 -14.15
C LEU A 47 12.85 15.58 -13.44
N ALA A 48 12.07 14.73 -12.78
CA ALA A 48 10.85 15.11 -12.09
C ALA A 48 10.67 14.30 -10.81
N THR A 49 10.06 14.93 -9.82
CA THR A 49 9.66 14.30 -8.56
C THR A 49 8.23 14.72 -8.25
N VAL A 50 7.34 13.74 -8.12
CA VAL A 50 5.96 13.97 -7.71
C VAL A 50 5.83 13.52 -6.27
N ARG A 51 5.52 14.46 -5.37
CA ARG A 51 5.24 14.18 -3.97
C ARG A 51 3.74 14.09 -3.79
N TRP A 52 3.28 12.88 -3.47
CA TRP A 52 1.89 12.57 -3.19
C TRP A 52 1.62 12.83 -1.71
N GLY A 53 0.85 13.87 -1.41
CA GLY A 53 0.55 14.33 -0.06
C GLY A 53 -0.93 14.23 0.30
N MET A 54 -1.25 14.33 1.60
CA MET A 54 -2.64 14.36 2.08
C MET A 54 -3.36 15.69 1.81
N LEU A 55 -2.63 16.76 1.50
CA LEU A 55 -3.14 18.13 1.32
C LEU A 55 -3.02 18.66 -0.12
N GLY A 56 -2.62 17.79 -1.06
CA GLY A 56 -2.32 18.15 -2.44
C GLY A 56 -1.08 17.41 -2.96
N ASP A 57 -0.97 17.36 -4.28
CA ASP A 57 0.15 16.74 -4.97
C ASP A 57 1.09 17.83 -5.47
N ASP A 58 2.38 17.73 -5.13
CA ASP A 58 3.40 18.67 -5.60
C ASP A 58 4.24 18.01 -6.69
N LEU A 59 4.46 18.71 -7.80
CA LEU A 59 5.41 18.30 -8.82
C LEU A 59 6.62 19.24 -8.77
N THR A 60 7.79 18.66 -8.57
CA THR A 60 9.09 19.29 -8.76
C THR A 60 9.66 18.89 -10.10
N MET A 61 9.87 19.84 -11.01
CA MET A 61 10.51 19.62 -12.31
C MET A 61 11.52 20.73 -12.57
N SER A 62 12.73 20.37 -13.03
CA SER A 62 13.82 21.34 -13.28
C SER A 62 14.11 22.29 -12.10
N GLY A 63 14.03 21.78 -10.87
CA GLY A 63 14.30 22.54 -9.63
C GLY A 63 13.19 23.47 -9.18
N LYS A 64 12.05 23.53 -9.87
CA LYS A 64 10.86 24.30 -9.47
C LYS A 64 9.79 23.36 -8.96
N THR A 65 9.24 23.65 -7.79
CA THR A 65 8.11 22.92 -7.19
C THR A 65 6.85 23.76 -7.31
N ALA A 66 5.78 23.18 -7.83
CA ALA A 66 4.44 23.76 -7.79
C ALA A 66 3.38 22.66 -7.65
N SER A 67 2.17 23.06 -7.26
CA SER A 67 1.04 22.14 -7.15
C SER A 67 0.74 21.52 -8.52
N VAL A 68 0.45 20.22 -8.54
CA VAL A 68 0.00 19.49 -9.73
C VAL A 68 -1.27 20.14 -10.31
N SER A 69 -2.15 20.72 -9.48
CA SER A 69 -3.34 21.43 -9.98
C SER A 69 -3.01 22.70 -10.77
N ASP A 70 -1.88 23.32 -10.49
CA ASP A 70 -1.48 24.60 -11.07
C ASP A 70 -0.67 24.38 -12.34
N ILE A 71 0.16 23.33 -12.34
CA ILE A 71 0.92 22.88 -13.52
C ILE A 71 -0.01 22.19 -14.53
N PHE A 72 -1.02 21.48 -14.02
CA PHE A 72 -2.03 20.78 -14.80
C PHE A 72 -3.43 21.30 -14.40
N PRO A 73 -3.87 22.46 -14.91
CA PRO A 73 -5.23 22.94 -14.69
C PRO A 73 -6.26 22.03 -15.37
N SER A 74 -7.48 22.04 -14.81
CA SER A 74 -8.62 21.39 -15.43
C SER A 74 -8.95 22.00 -16.79
N ALA A 75 -9.25 21.18 -17.79
CA ALA A 75 -9.71 21.66 -19.10
C ALA A 75 -11.15 22.24 -19.08
N GLY A 76 -11.81 22.27 -17.91
CA GLY A 76 -13.14 22.86 -17.71
C GLY A 76 -13.74 22.53 -16.34
N LYS A 77 -14.86 23.19 -15.99
CA LYS A 77 -15.53 23.05 -14.67
C LYS A 77 -16.07 21.64 -14.38
N LEU A 78 -16.24 20.81 -15.41
CA LEU A 78 -16.69 19.41 -15.32
C LEU A 78 -15.78 18.45 -16.11
N SER A 79 -14.65 18.94 -16.62
CA SER A 79 -13.71 18.14 -17.40
C SER A 79 -12.68 17.51 -16.48
N THR A 80 -12.31 16.25 -16.75
CA THR A 80 -11.25 15.57 -16.02
C THR A 80 -9.95 15.50 -16.77
N SER A 81 -10.00 15.82 -18.06
CA SER A 81 -8.81 16.10 -18.81
C SER A 81 -8.10 17.31 -18.22
N ARG A 82 -6.80 17.19 -18.13
CA ARG A 82 -5.89 18.23 -17.67
C ARG A 82 -5.14 18.81 -18.87
N ILE A 83 -4.70 20.05 -18.75
CA ILE A 83 -3.91 20.71 -19.80
C ILE A 83 -2.55 21.00 -19.21
N PHE A 84 -1.50 20.53 -19.86
CA PHE A 84 -0.13 20.94 -19.54
C PHE A 84 0.29 22.07 -20.46
N THR A 85 0.72 23.20 -19.91
CA THR A 85 1.21 24.32 -20.73
C THR A 85 2.73 24.29 -20.76
N THR A 86 3.31 24.15 -21.95
CA THR A 86 4.76 24.19 -22.16
C THR A 86 5.32 25.60 -21.96
N ALA A 87 6.64 25.73 -21.85
CA ALA A 87 7.30 27.04 -21.69
C ALA A 87 7.06 28.00 -22.87
N ASN A 88 6.78 27.47 -24.06
CA ASN A 88 6.41 28.19 -25.27
C ASN A 88 4.90 28.50 -25.38
N GLY A 89 4.12 28.22 -24.32
CA GLY A 89 2.68 28.52 -24.27
C GLY A 89 1.81 27.54 -25.05
N GLU A 90 2.36 26.42 -25.51
CA GLU A 90 1.58 25.36 -26.16
C GLU A 90 0.89 24.51 -25.09
N GLY A 91 -0.43 24.39 -25.17
CA GLY A 91 -1.17 23.49 -24.32
C GLY A 91 -1.15 22.07 -24.88
N LEU A 92 -0.89 21.09 -24.04
CA LEU A 92 -0.93 19.67 -24.35
C LEU A 92 -2.05 19.04 -23.55
N LYS A 93 -2.85 18.21 -24.22
CA LYS A 93 -4.00 17.54 -23.61
C LYS A 93 -4.00 16.07 -23.97
N TRP A 94 -3.98 15.22 -22.96
CA TRP A 94 -4.25 13.80 -23.14
C TRP A 94 -5.76 13.58 -23.30
N LYS A 95 -6.12 12.76 -24.27
CA LYS A 95 -7.49 12.36 -24.56
C LYS A 95 -7.56 10.85 -24.57
N ASP A 96 -8.56 10.31 -23.87
CA ASP A 96 -8.81 8.87 -23.79
C ASP A 96 -9.87 8.50 -24.85
N LYS A 97 -9.51 7.61 -25.78
CA LYS A 97 -10.43 6.99 -26.76
C LYS A 97 -10.17 5.48 -26.78
N SER A 98 -9.86 4.88 -27.94
CA SER A 98 -9.42 3.47 -28.03
C SER A 98 -7.92 3.29 -27.71
N LYS A 99 -7.19 4.41 -27.66
CA LYS A 99 -5.79 4.59 -27.25
C LYS A 99 -5.70 5.92 -26.50
N LEU A 100 -4.67 6.10 -25.69
CA LEU A 100 -4.42 7.36 -25.01
C LEU A 100 -3.56 8.25 -25.91
N TYR A 101 -4.10 9.37 -26.39
CA TYR A 101 -3.42 10.26 -27.35
C TYR A 101 -3.23 11.65 -26.75
N CYS A 102 -2.01 12.16 -26.85
CA CYS A 102 -1.67 13.54 -26.50
C CYS A 102 -1.85 14.41 -27.73
N VAL A 103 -2.62 15.50 -27.60
CA VAL A 103 -2.83 16.46 -28.67
C VAL A 103 -2.45 17.86 -28.24
N SER A 104 -2.00 18.66 -29.21
CA SER A 104 -1.90 20.11 -29.01
C SER A 104 -3.30 20.70 -28.83
N THR A 105 -3.45 21.63 -27.90
CA THR A 105 -4.69 22.42 -27.74
C THR A 105 -4.81 23.50 -28.81
N ASN A 106 -3.71 23.86 -29.47
CA ASN A 106 -3.67 24.96 -30.42
C ASN A 106 -4.23 24.56 -31.79
N ASP A 107 -3.82 23.40 -32.30
CA ASP A 107 -4.21 22.92 -33.64
C ASP A 107 -4.88 21.52 -33.62
N GLY A 108 -4.92 20.85 -32.47
CA GLY A 108 -5.49 19.51 -32.33
C GLY A 108 -4.63 18.38 -32.89
N SER A 109 -3.40 18.66 -33.33
CA SER A 109 -2.48 17.66 -33.89
C SER A 109 -2.06 16.62 -32.85
N SER A 110 -1.86 15.37 -33.30
CA SER A 110 -1.43 14.27 -32.43
C SER A 110 0.09 14.33 -32.20
N ILE A 111 0.48 14.51 -30.95
CA ILE A 111 1.86 14.72 -30.52
C ILE A 111 2.46 13.41 -29.99
N ALA A 112 1.67 12.62 -29.25
CA ALA A 112 2.08 11.32 -28.76
C ALA A 112 0.91 10.35 -28.67
N THR A 113 1.19 9.06 -28.73
CA THR A 113 0.21 7.99 -28.58
C THR A 113 0.76 6.93 -27.64
N TYR A 114 -0.03 6.56 -26.65
CA TYR A 114 0.28 5.45 -25.77
C TYR A 114 -0.62 4.25 -26.08
N ASN A 115 0.03 3.12 -26.35
CA ASN A 115 -0.60 1.85 -26.67
C ASN A 115 -0.59 0.97 -25.40
N HIS A 116 -1.76 0.84 -24.76
CA HIS A 116 -1.95 -0.04 -23.60
C HIS A 116 -1.86 -1.54 -23.99
N LYS A 117 -1.49 -2.39 -23.03
CA LYS A 117 -1.65 -3.85 -23.13
C LYS A 117 -3.14 -4.20 -23.00
N LYS A 118 -3.74 -4.82 -24.02
CA LYS A 118 -5.11 -5.36 -23.93
C LYS A 118 -5.12 -6.65 -23.10
N LEU A 119 -6.19 -6.90 -22.35
CA LEU A 119 -6.35 -8.07 -21.48
C LEU A 119 -6.21 -9.40 -22.26
N SER A 120 -6.68 -9.44 -23.51
CA SER A 120 -6.54 -10.61 -24.41
C SER A 120 -5.11 -10.86 -24.91
N SER A 121 -4.20 -9.90 -24.73
CA SER A 121 -2.80 -10.00 -25.16
C SER A 121 -1.88 -10.61 -24.09
N ALA A 122 -2.40 -11.08 -22.95
CA ALA A 122 -1.62 -11.78 -21.94
C ALA A 122 -0.89 -13.02 -22.49
N PHE A 123 -1.43 -13.64 -23.55
CA PHE A 123 -0.85 -14.79 -24.25
C PHE A 123 0.17 -14.44 -25.36
N THR A 124 0.29 -13.18 -25.78
CA THR A 124 1.13 -12.78 -26.95
C THR A 124 2.42 -12.03 -26.58
N GLY A 125 2.66 -11.77 -25.28
CA GLY A 125 3.88 -11.11 -24.81
C GLY A 125 4.09 -9.65 -25.23
N LYS A 126 3.13 -9.02 -25.94
CA LYS A 126 3.25 -7.62 -26.41
C LYS A 126 3.29 -6.64 -25.23
N LYS A 127 4.36 -5.82 -25.18
CA LYS A 127 4.58 -4.77 -24.18
C LYS A 127 3.88 -3.47 -24.58
N ALA A 128 3.54 -2.63 -23.60
CA ALA A 128 2.96 -1.32 -23.85
C ALA A 128 4.02 -0.37 -24.44
N THR A 129 3.62 0.54 -25.33
CA THR A 129 4.56 1.48 -25.99
C THR A 129 4.03 2.91 -25.97
N LEU A 130 4.93 3.87 -25.79
CA LEU A 130 4.70 5.30 -25.97
C LEU A 130 5.38 5.75 -27.26
N ASP A 131 4.59 6.16 -28.23
CA ASP A 131 5.03 6.64 -29.54
C ASP A 131 4.92 8.16 -29.60
N ILE A 132 6.02 8.85 -29.86
CA ILE A 132 6.10 10.31 -29.92
C ILE A 132 6.40 10.75 -31.36
N SER A 133 5.61 11.71 -31.84
CA SER A 133 5.75 12.29 -33.17
C SER A 133 7.11 12.96 -33.34
N PRO A 134 7.76 12.88 -34.52
CA PRO A 134 9.03 13.58 -34.78
C PRO A 134 8.98 15.08 -34.44
N ASN A 135 7.85 15.73 -34.73
CA ASN A 135 7.66 17.17 -34.50
C ASN A 135 7.59 17.53 -33.00
N ALA A 136 7.39 16.52 -32.15
CA ALA A 136 7.30 16.64 -30.71
C ALA A 136 8.50 16.02 -29.96
N ALA A 137 9.56 15.66 -30.69
CA ALA A 137 10.73 15.01 -30.08
C ALA A 137 11.38 15.86 -28.97
N HIS A 138 11.32 17.19 -29.09
CA HIS A 138 11.80 18.14 -28.09
C HIS A 138 10.97 18.14 -26.78
N LEU A 139 9.76 17.57 -26.81
CA LEU A 139 8.85 17.46 -25.66
C LEU A 139 8.93 16.09 -24.98
N THR A 140 9.86 15.22 -25.38
CA THR A 140 9.92 13.82 -24.90
C THR A 140 9.95 13.72 -23.37
N ASP A 141 10.82 14.50 -22.71
CA ASP A 141 10.94 14.47 -21.23
C ASP A 141 9.64 14.91 -20.54
N ILE A 142 8.99 15.93 -21.09
CA ILE A 142 7.71 16.46 -20.60
C ILE A 142 6.59 15.42 -20.79
N LEU A 143 6.53 14.78 -21.95
CA LEU A 143 5.50 13.81 -22.30
C LEU A 143 5.61 12.53 -21.48
N VAL A 144 6.81 12.09 -21.14
CA VAL A 144 7.03 10.97 -20.22
C VAL A 144 6.53 11.34 -18.82
N GLY A 145 6.91 12.51 -18.30
CA GLY A 145 6.46 12.96 -16.98
C GLY A 145 4.95 13.21 -16.85
N ALA A 146 4.35 13.84 -17.86
CA ALA A 146 2.91 14.14 -17.89
C ALA A 146 2.06 12.87 -18.06
N LYS A 147 2.54 11.90 -18.84
CA LYS A 147 1.84 10.62 -19.04
C LYS A 147 1.72 9.83 -17.74
N ASP A 148 2.76 9.75 -16.92
CA ASP A 148 2.72 8.96 -15.69
C ASP A 148 1.70 9.53 -14.69
N VAL A 149 1.60 10.86 -14.59
CA VAL A 149 0.65 11.55 -13.71
C VAL A 149 -0.80 11.40 -14.19
N ASP A 150 -1.06 11.56 -15.49
CA ASP A 150 -2.41 11.42 -16.05
C ASP A 150 -2.85 9.96 -16.19
N GLU A 151 -1.96 9.00 -16.51
CA GLU A 151 -2.31 7.57 -16.61
C GLU A 151 -2.66 6.97 -15.23
N LEU A 152 -1.95 7.36 -14.16
CA LEU A 152 -2.33 6.97 -12.79
C LEU A 152 -3.71 7.52 -12.44
N ARG A 153 -3.97 8.79 -12.77
CA ARG A 153 -5.21 9.47 -12.42
C ARG A 153 -6.42 8.99 -13.23
N GLU A 154 -6.25 8.74 -14.53
CA GLU A 154 -7.30 8.26 -15.43
C GLU A 154 -7.63 6.77 -15.21
N ARG A 155 -6.68 5.94 -14.73
CA ARG A 155 -6.98 4.56 -14.32
C ARG A 155 -7.84 4.50 -13.05
N VAL A 156 -7.54 5.35 -12.06
CA VAL A 156 -8.38 5.52 -10.86
C VAL A 156 -9.79 6.01 -11.24
N ARG A 157 -9.90 6.86 -12.27
CA ARG A 157 -11.18 7.36 -12.78
C ARG A 157 -11.99 6.31 -13.55
N ARG A 158 -11.37 5.52 -14.43
CA ARG A 158 -12.06 4.47 -15.21
C ARG A 158 -12.66 3.39 -14.31
N GLU A 159 -11.98 3.04 -13.22
CA GLU A 159 -12.51 2.15 -12.19
C GLU A 159 -13.77 2.76 -11.54
N LEU A 160 -13.77 4.07 -11.30
CA LEU A 160 -14.90 4.84 -10.77
C LEU A 160 -16.09 4.99 -11.73
N GLU A 161 -15.88 4.98 -13.05
CA GLU A 161 -16.96 5.07 -14.05
C GLU A 161 -17.59 3.71 -14.37
N VAL A 162 -16.80 2.63 -14.36
CA VAL A 162 -17.31 1.25 -14.46
C VAL A 162 -18.22 0.93 -13.27
N GLU A 163 -17.86 1.39 -12.08
CA GLU A 163 -18.65 1.27 -10.87
C GLU A 163 -20.01 2.00 -10.98
N LYS A 164 -20.02 3.22 -11.55
CA LYS A 164 -21.25 3.99 -11.78
C LYS A 164 -22.16 3.40 -12.86
N ALA A 165 -21.60 2.74 -13.87
CA ALA A 165 -22.38 2.06 -14.91
C ALA A 165 -23.04 0.78 -14.36
N ARG A 166 -22.36 0.05 -13.47
CA ARG A 166 -22.90 -1.12 -12.75
C ARG A 166 -24.10 -0.74 -11.88
N GLN A 167 -23.98 0.33 -11.10
CA GLN A 167 -25.06 0.87 -10.26
C GLN A 167 -26.33 1.28 -11.04
N ARG A 168 -26.21 1.62 -12.33
CA ARG A 168 -27.34 2.02 -13.19
C ARG A 168 -28.13 0.83 -13.74
N VAL A 169 -27.45 -0.28 -14.00
CA VAL A 169 -28.05 -1.53 -14.47
C VAL A 169 -28.73 -2.25 -13.30
N GLU A 170 -28.12 -2.19 -12.12
CA GLU A 170 -28.62 -2.77 -10.88
C GLU A 170 -29.94 -2.12 -10.43
N LYS A 171 -30.10 -0.80 -10.63
CA LYS A 171 -31.34 -0.07 -10.32
C LYS A 171 -32.56 -0.51 -11.12
N VAL A 172 -32.36 -1.07 -12.32
CA VAL A 172 -33.45 -1.58 -13.19
C VAL A 172 -33.85 -3.02 -12.80
N SER A 173 -32.95 -3.76 -12.15
CA SER A 173 -33.19 -5.15 -11.75
C SER A 173 -33.89 -5.28 -10.39
N LEU A 174 -33.86 -4.23 -9.56
CA LEU A 174 -34.39 -4.22 -8.19
C LEU A 174 -35.92 -4.19 -8.08
N GLU A 175 -36.66 -3.97 -9.18
CA GLU A 175 -38.14 -3.91 -9.14
C GLU A 175 -38.83 -5.29 -9.29
N ALA A 176 -38.10 -6.37 -9.59
CA ALA A 176 -38.71 -7.60 -10.11
C ALA A 176 -38.63 -8.86 -9.22
N GLY A 177 -38.11 -8.84 -7.99
CA GLY A 177 -37.79 -10.12 -7.31
C GLY A 177 -37.92 -10.15 -5.79
N GLN A 178 -39.15 -10.25 -5.26
CA GLN A 178 -39.41 -10.73 -3.90
C GLN A 178 -40.08 -12.10 -3.94
N SER A 179 -39.35 -13.19 -3.62
CA SER A 179 -39.90 -14.31 -2.85
C SER A 179 -38.94 -15.48 -2.57
N VAL A 180 -38.79 -15.74 -1.26
CA VAL A 180 -38.79 -17.03 -0.52
C VAL A 180 -37.49 -17.85 -0.35
N ASN A 181 -37.20 -18.05 0.95
CA ASN A 181 -36.25 -18.92 1.64
C ASN A 181 -36.57 -20.43 1.57
N ASN A 182 -35.56 -21.30 1.67
CA ASN A 182 -35.30 -22.16 2.85
C ASN A 182 -34.17 -23.19 2.61
N ALA A 183 -33.31 -23.37 3.62
CA ALA A 183 -32.20 -24.34 3.74
C ALA A 183 -32.69 -25.72 4.25
N PRO A 184 -31.85 -26.80 4.39
CA PRO A 184 -30.91 -26.93 5.54
C PRO A 184 -29.61 -27.80 5.34
N GLN A 185 -28.78 -27.82 6.41
CA GLN A 185 -27.38 -28.26 6.59
C GLN A 185 -27.11 -29.77 6.89
N GLU A 186 -25.83 -30.21 6.75
CA GLU A 186 -25.24 -31.43 7.38
C GLU A 186 -23.81 -31.21 7.97
N LYS A 187 -23.40 -32.11 8.90
CA LYS A 187 -22.39 -31.97 9.99
C LYS A 187 -20.97 -32.56 9.69
N SER A 188 -19.95 -32.18 10.48
CA SER A 188 -18.53 -32.66 10.39
C SER A 188 -17.95 -33.17 11.74
N PRO A 189 -16.88 -34.01 11.77
CA PRO A 189 -16.18 -34.47 12.99
C PRO A 189 -14.80 -33.78 13.26
N PRO A 190 -14.16 -33.96 14.46
CA PRO A 190 -13.14 -33.04 15.04
C PRO A 190 -11.65 -33.49 14.93
N PRO A 191 -10.66 -32.62 15.25
CA PRO A 191 -9.21 -32.93 15.15
C PRO A 191 -8.49 -33.22 16.50
N PRO A 192 -7.30 -33.87 16.49
CA PRO A 192 -6.51 -34.17 17.70
C PRO A 192 -5.42 -33.12 18.06
N ALA A 193 -4.92 -33.22 19.30
CA ALA A 193 -4.29 -32.20 20.14
C ALA A 193 -2.81 -31.84 19.89
N VAL A 194 -2.44 -30.61 20.28
CA VAL A 194 -1.11 -29.97 20.21
C VAL A 194 -0.29 -30.20 21.49
N LYS A 195 1.02 -30.48 21.36
CA LYS A 195 1.99 -30.49 22.47
C LYS A 195 2.70 -29.13 22.60
N ALA A 196 2.67 -28.55 23.80
CA ALA A 196 3.28 -27.26 24.13
C ALA A 196 4.83 -27.33 24.19
N ARG A 197 5.51 -26.27 23.75
CA ARG A 197 6.96 -26.05 23.97
C ARG A 197 7.23 -24.69 24.61
N LYS A 198 8.34 -24.67 25.33
CA LYS A 198 8.76 -23.80 26.43
C LYS A 198 9.73 -22.74 25.91
N ASP A 199 9.21 -21.59 25.52
CA ASP A 199 9.83 -20.26 25.55
C ASP A 199 8.67 -19.27 25.57
N SER A 200 8.55 -18.51 26.65
CA SER A 200 7.27 -17.92 27.10
C SER A 200 6.77 -16.73 26.27
N SER A 201 7.42 -16.41 25.15
CA SER A 201 6.94 -15.39 24.21
C SER A 201 6.67 -16.05 22.85
N PRO A 202 5.46 -15.90 22.28
CA PRO A 202 5.15 -16.39 20.94
C PRO A 202 5.86 -15.58 19.84
N ILE A 203 6.64 -14.56 20.21
CA ILE A 203 7.31 -13.65 19.29
C ILE A 203 8.74 -14.10 19.06
N LYS A 204 9.09 -14.24 17.78
CA LYS A 204 10.47 -14.43 17.35
C LYS A 204 11.30 -13.18 17.67
N PRO A 205 12.35 -13.23 18.51
CA PRO A 205 13.15 -12.05 18.86
C PRO A 205 13.85 -11.41 17.64
N LEU A 206 14.08 -10.08 17.68
CA LEU A 206 14.65 -9.34 16.54
C LEU A 206 16.09 -9.77 16.20
N ASP A 207 16.88 -10.12 17.21
CA ASP A 207 18.27 -10.58 17.06
C ASP A 207 18.40 -11.85 16.19
N THR A 208 17.36 -12.68 16.13
CA THR A 208 17.27 -13.85 15.24
C THR A 208 17.01 -13.48 13.78
N ILE A 209 16.66 -12.22 13.50
CA ILE A 209 16.38 -11.68 12.15
C ILE A 209 17.52 -10.76 11.70
N LEU A 210 17.97 -9.86 12.59
CA LEU A 210 19.05 -8.91 12.36
C LEU A 210 20.13 -9.06 13.43
N ASN A 211 21.39 -9.13 13.01
CA ASN A 211 22.51 -9.16 13.95
C ASN A 211 22.70 -7.76 14.60
N LEU A 212 22.06 -7.53 15.74
CA LEU A 212 22.08 -6.25 16.46
C LEU A 212 23.50 -5.83 16.86
N PRO A 213 24.38 -6.70 17.42
CA PRO A 213 25.74 -6.31 17.76
C PRO A 213 26.54 -5.77 16.57
N LYS A 214 26.42 -6.41 15.39
CA LYS A 214 27.09 -5.96 14.16
C LYS A 214 26.52 -4.64 13.65
N LEU A 215 25.21 -4.44 13.79
CA LEU A 215 24.53 -3.22 13.37
C LEU A 215 24.97 -2.02 14.22
N LEU A 216 24.99 -2.19 15.53
CA LEU A 216 25.34 -1.15 16.51
C LEU A 216 26.85 -0.86 16.59
N SER A 217 27.69 -1.79 16.11
CA SER A 217 29.14 -1.62 16.03
C SER A 217 29.62 -1.08 14.69
N SER A 218 28.71 -0.72 13.78
CA SER A 218 29.06 -0.13 12.48
C SER A 218 29.66 1.28 12.65
N SER A 219 30.69 1.59 11.85
CA SER A 219 31.32 2.91 11.81
C SER A 219 31.38 3.39 10.35
N PRO A 220 30.67 4.47 9.97
CA PRO A 220 29.80 5.31 10.81
C PRO A 220 28.53 4.57 11.30
N PRO A 221 27.88 5.04 12.38
CA PRO A 221 26.60 4.49 12.84
C PRO A 221 25.56 4.49 11.74
N LEU A 222 24.80 3.40 11.62
CA LEU A 222 23.74 3.29 10.62
C LEU A 222 22.65 4.33 10.87
N THR A 223 22.29 5.08 9.84
CA THR A 223 21.14 6.00 9.89
C THR A 223 19.81 5.21 9.82
N SER A 224 18.72 5.80 10.32
CA SER A 224 17.37 5.21 10.21
C SER A 224 16.98 4.88 8.75
N ALA A 225 17.39 5.71 7.80
CA ALA A 225 17.19 5.46 6.38
C ALA A 225 17.96 4.24 5.85
N GLN A 226 19.23 4.07 6.27
CA GLN A 226 20.05 2.92 5.88
C GLN A 226 19.57 1.62 6.55
N LEU A 227 19.20 1.68 7.83
CA LEU A 227 18.54 0.59 8.55
C LEU A 227 17.26 0.16 7.83
N GLY A 228 16.50 1.14 7.38
CA GLY A 228 15.32 0.95 6.56
C GLY A 228 15.55 0.22 5.25
N ALA A 229 16.55 0.67 4.50
CA ALA A 229 16.95 0.04 3.26
C ALA A 229 17.39 -1.41 3.48
N LEU A 230 18.16 -1.68 4.55
CA LEU A 230 18.57 -3.03 4.93
C LEU A 230 17.38 -3.93 5.29
N TRP A 231 16.47 -3.43 6.13
CA TRP A 231 15.28 -4.16 6.54
C TRP A 231 14.37 -4.51 5.36
N THR A 232 14.19 -3.55 4.46
CA THR A 232 13.39 -3.71 3.25
C THR A 232 14.06 -4.70 2.28
N ALA A 233 15.37 -4.57 2.05
CA ALA A 233 16.13 -5.45 1.17
C ALA A 233 16.12 -6.90 1.64
N TYR A 234 16.26 -7.13 2.95
CA TYR A 234 16.22 -8.47 3.54
C TYR A 234 14.87 -9.19 3.34
N HIS A 235 13.77 -8.43 3.33
CA HIS A 235 12.42 -8.97 3.16
C HIS A 235 11.91 -8.95 1.71
N ALA A 236 12.51 -8.16 0.82
CA ALA A 236 12.06 -7.99 -0.56
C ALA A 236 12.02 -9.30 -1.37
N GLN A 237 12.87 -10.28 -1.03
CA GLN A 237 12.93 -11.58 -1.70
C GLN A 237 12.08 -12.66 -1.00
N LYS A 238 11.41 -12.34 0.11
CA LYS A 238 10.62 -13.30 0.87
C LYS A 238 9.15 -13.22 0.48
N GLU A 239 8.61 -14.33 0.00
CA GLU A 239 7.18 -14.48 -0.20
C GLU A 239 6.44 -14.58 1.13
N GLY A 240 5.19 -14.13 1.17
CA GLY A 240 4.36 -14.16 2.37
C GLY A 240 4.80 -13.22 3.49
N VAL A 241 5.72 -12.30 3.22
CA VAL A 241 6.21 -11.34 4.23
C VAL A 241 5.98 -9.90 3.78
N LEU A 242 5.50 -9.09 4.72
CA LEU A 242 5.44 -7.63 4.62
C LEU A 242 6.50 -7.01 5.53
N CYS A 243 7.04 -5.87 5.13
CA CYS A 243 7.96 -5.12 5.98
C CYS A 243 7.72 -3.61 5.84
N ALA A 244 7.95 -2.88 6.93
CA ALA A 244 7.99 -1.43 6.92
C ALA A 244 8.83 -0.90 8.09
N ILE A 245 9.07 0.41 8.07
CA ILE A 245 9.68 1.15 9.17
C ILE A 245 8.61 2.07 9.73
N VAL A 246 8.49 2.11 11.04
CA VAL A 246 7.51 2.92 11.76
C VAL A 246 8.31 3.91 12.61
N PRO A 247 8.27 5.22 12.33
CA PRO A 247 8.85 6.23 13.20
C PRO A 247 8.31 6.13 14.65
N SER A 248 9.13 6.46 15.65
CA SER A 248 8.74 6.28 17.07
C SER A 248 7.53 7.12 17.47
N ASP A 249 7.35 8.31 16.90
CA ASP A 249 6.20 9.18 17.14
C ASP A 249 4.89 8.51 16.68
N MET A 250 4.90 7.94 15.48
CA MET A 250 3.78 7.19 14.92
C MET A 250 3.54 5.89 15.70
N TYR A 251 4.60 5.22 16.13
CA TYR A 251 4.49 4.04 16.99
C TYR A 251 3.87 4.37 18.35
N GLY A 252 4.25 5.50 18.96
CA GLY A 252 3.69 5.97 20.22
C GLY A 252 2.19 6.24 20.13
N GLN A 253 1.75 6.95 19.08
CA GLN A 253 0.33 7.19 18.82
C GLN A 253 -0.43 5.87 18.62
N LEU A 254 0.13 4.96 17.82
CA LEU A 254 -0.47 3.66 17.57
C LEU A 254 -0.60 2.84 18.85
N LEU A 255 0.43 2.85 19.70
CA LEU A 255 0.46 2.15 20.98
C LEU A 255 -0.59 2.67 21.96
N GLU A 256 -0.78 3.99 22.03
CA GLU A 256 -1.81 4.61 22.88
C GLU A 256 -3.21 4.18 22.43
N THR A 257 -3.51 4.30 21.14
CA THR A 257 -4.80 3.90 20.57
C THR A 257 -5.04 2.39 20.73
N ALA A 258 -4.05 1.55 20.43
CA ALA A 258 -4.15 0.09 20.55
C ALA A 258 -4.33 -0.38 22.00
N ARG A 259 -3.78 0.36 22.98
CA ARG A 259 -3.99 0.06 24.41
C ARG A 259 -5.42 0.34 24.84
N GLN A 260 -6.02 1.40 24.32
CA GLN A 260 -7.41 1.76 24.64
C GLN A 260 -8.42 0.90 23.88
N TYR A 261 -8.12 0.60 22.61
CA TYR A 261 -9.00 -0.06 21.67
C TYR A 261 -8.32 -1.30 21.08
N SER A 262 -8.23 -2.38 21.85
CA SER A 262 -7.42 -3.55 21.49
C SER A 262 -8.03 -4.45 20.41
N GLN A 263 -9.30 -4.26 20.04
CA GLN A 263 -10.00 -5.12 19.08
C GLN A 263 -10.83 -4.31 18.11
N PHE A 264 -10.87 -4.69 16.83
CA PHE A 264 -11.75 -4.00 15.88
C PHE A 264 -12.12 -4.92 14.74
N VAL A 265 -12.92 -4.40 13.81
CA VAL A 265 -13.21 -5.08 12.54
C VAL A 265 -12.79 -4.17 11.41
N ILE A 266 -12.15 -4.75 10.39
CA ILE A 266 -11.74 -4.02 9.21
C ILE A 266 -12.22 -4.75 7.95
N PRO A 267 -12.67 -4.02 6.93
CA PRO A 267 -13.12 -4.61 5.70
C PRO A 267 -11.96 -4.84 4.72
N LEU A 268 -12.08 -5.89 3.92
CA LEU A 268 -11.23 -6.23 2.79
C LEU A 268 -12.13 -6.49 1.57
N PRO A 269 -12.05 -5.66 0.52
CA PRO A 269 -12.76 -5.92 -0.73
C PRO A 269 -12.22 -7.19 -1.39
N ARG A 270 -13.09 -8.12 -1.79
CA ARG A 270 -12.73 -9.26 -2.64
C ARG A 270 -13.13 -8.97 -4.08
N GLY A 271 -12.18 -9.08 -5.01
CA GLY A 271 -12.47 -9.05 -6.44
C GLY A 271 -13.14 -10.35 -6.88
N SER A 272 -14.07 -10.29 -7.85
CA SER A 272 -14.75 -11.48 -8.36
C SER A 272 -13.75 -12.44 -9.03
N LYS A 273 -13.64 -13.66 -8.51
CA LYS A 273 -13.06 -14.78 -9.28
C LYS A 273 -14.06 -15.10 -10.38
N SER A 274 -13.63 -15.06 -11.65
CA SER A 274 -14.47 -15.48 -12.77
C SER A 274 -14.87 -16.94 -12.59
N ALA A 275 -16.15 -17.21 -12.36
CA ALA A 275 -16.71 -18.54 -12.46
C ALA A 275 -16.74 -18.94 -13.95
N GLU A 276 -16.34 -20.18 -14.25
CA GLU A 276 -16.26 -20.72 -15.63
C GLU A 276 -17.62 -20.79 -16.36
N ASP A 277 -18.73 -20.44 -15.71
CA ASP A 277 -20.09 -20.52 -16.26
C ASP A 277 -20.82 -19.17 -16.22
N GLY A 278 -20.33 -18.15 -16.93
CA GLY A 278 -21.14 -17.02 -17.45
C GLY A 278 -22.03 -16.21 -16.49
N LYS A 279 -21.96 -16.44 -15.18
CA LYS A 279 -22.66 -15.72 -14.11
C LYS A 279 -21.64 -14.88 -13.38
N GLU A 280 -21.81 -13.57 -13.44
CA GLU A 280 -21.04 -12.61 -12.66
C GLU A 280 -21.28 -12.89 -11.17
N ALA A 281 -20.24 -13.28 -10.44
CA ALA A 281 -20.29 -13.33 -8.97
C ALA A 281 -20.17 -11.90 -8.43
N GLU A 282 -21.10 -11.48 -7.58
CA GLU A 282 -21.04 -10.24 -6.81
C GLU A 282 -19.67 -10.11 -6.11
N GLY A 283 -19.01 -8.96 -6.24
CA GLY A 283 -17.81 -8.64 -5.47
C GLY A 283 -18.17 -8.50 -4.01
N GLY A 284 -17.78 -9.46 -3.18
CA GLY A 284 -18.06 -9.43 -1.74
C GLY A 284 -17.05 -8.58 -0.96
N THR A 285 -17.48 -7.98 0.14
CA THR A 285 -16.55 -7.48 1.16
C THR A 285 -16.41 -8.55 2.24
N GLU A 286 -15.17 -8.95 2.51
CA GLU A 286 -14.87 -9.80 3.65
C GLU A 286 -14.43 -8.93 4.82
N ILE A 287 -14.98 -9.18 6.01
CA ILE A 287 -14.61 -8.47 7.21
C ILE A 287 -13.59 -9.32 7.99
N PHE A 288 -12.52 -8.69 8.43
CA PHE A 288 -11.50 -9.27 9.30
C PHE A 288 -11.67 -8.70 10.70
N PHE A 289 -11.71 -9.59 11.69
CA PHE A 289 -11.49 -9.25 13.08
C PHE A 289 -10.00 -9.02 13.31
N ILE A 290 -9.67 -7.91 13.98
CA ILE A 290 -8.30 -7.59 14.36
C ILE A 290 -8.15 -7.52 15.88
N GLU A 291 -7.02 -8.00 16.38
CA GLU A 291 -6.70 -8.01 17.80
C GLU A 291 -5.25 -7.61 18.06
N TRP A 292 -5.07 -6.59 18.88
CA TRP A 292 -3.79 -6.10 19.37
C TRP A 292 -3.39 -6.86 20.63
N ALA A 293 -2.11 -7.22 20.71
CA ALA A 293 -1.50 -7.71 21.94
C ALA A 293 -0.20 -6.97 22.22
N LEU A 294 -0.03 -6.55 23.47
CA LEU A 294 1.18 -5.93 23.98
C LEU A 294 2.03 -6.97 24.68
N HIS A 295 3.34 -6.89 24.48
CA HIS A 295 4.34 -7.79 25.02
C HIS A 295 5.37 -7.01 25.85
N HIS A 296 6.40 -7.69 26.31
CA HIS A 296 7.46 -7.06 27.10
C HIS A 296 8.22 -5.99 26.30
N SER A 297 8.79 -5.01 27.00
CA SER A 297 9.73 -4.05 26.41
C SER A 297 11.10 -4.70 26.21
N PRO A 298 11.67 -4.65 24.98
CA PRO A 298 12.99 -5.18 24.73
C PRO A 298 14.04 -4.31 25.44
N THR A 299 15.10 -4.93 25.93
CA THR A 299 16.18 -4.17 26.58
C THR A 299 16.88 -3.30 25.54
N VAL A 300 17.23 -2.06 25.90
CA VAL A 300 17.97 -1.16 25.00
C VAL A 300 19.29 -1.83 24.63
N PRO A 301 19.54 -2.10 23.33
CA PRO A 301 20.77 -2.75 22.91
C PRO A 301 21.99 -1.89 23.24
N ASN A 302 22.89 -2.39 24.11
CA ASN A 302 24.10 -1.67 24.53
C ASN A 302 25.35 -2.38 24.01
N SER A 303 26.09 -1.76 23.07
CA SER A 303 27.35 -2.33 22.54
C SER A 303 28.48 -2.41 23.57
N LYS A 304 28.37 -1.74 24.73
CA LYS A 304 29.38 -1.76 25.79
C LYS A 304 29.36 -3.04 26.62
N VAL A 305 28.35 -3.89 26.48
CA VAL A 305 28.16 -5.09 27.30
C VAL A 305 27.97 -6.29 26.38
N GLY A 306 28.89 -7.26 26.43
CA GLY A 306 28.73 -8.52 25.68
C GLY A 306 27.52 -9.33 26.18
N GLU A 307 27.13 -10.36 25.43
CA GLU A 307 26.01 -11.29 25.71
C GLU A 307 26.00 -11.91 27.13
N LEU A 308 27.15 -11.85 27.82
CA LEU A 308 27.39 -12.33 29.20
C LEU A 308 27.52 -11.22 30.26
N GLY A 309 27.19 -9.97 29.95
CA GLY A 309 27.27 -8.87 30.94
C GLY A 309 28.66 -8.25 31.11
N ILE A 310 29.62 -8.55 30.23
CA ILE A 310 31.03 -8.13 30.39
C ILE A 310 31.30 -6.82 29.62
N PRO A 311 31.90 -5.78 30.25
CA PRO A 311 32.23 -4.51 29.59
C PRO A 311 33.26 -4.66 28.47
N THR A 312 32.98 -4.15 27.27
CA THR A 312 33.93 -4.07 26.15
C THR A 312 34.54 -2.67 26.06
N SER A 313 35.86 -2.59 25.88
CA SER A 313 36.68 -1.41 26.18
C SER A 313 36.86 -0.38 25.05
N LYS A 314 36.02 -0.37 24.01
CA LYS A 314 36.18 0.59 22.89
C LYS A 314 35.10 1.70 22.92
N PRO A 315 35.50 2.97 23.08
CA PRO A 315 34.58 4.09 22.97
C PRO A 315 34.41 4.46 21.48
N ALA A 316 33.35 3.96 20.84
CA ALA A 316 32.83 4.60 19.63
C ALA A 316 31.93 5.77 20.05
N LYS A 317 32.00 6.92 19.36
CA LYS A 317 31.06 8.04 19.56
C LYS A 317 29.65 7.53 19.22
N GLN A 318 28.84 7.29 20.24
CA GLN A 318 27.47 6.75 20.14
C GLN A 318 26.42 7.85 20.29
N LEU A 319 25.22 7.63 19.75
CA LEU A 319 24.01 8.31 20.23
C LEU A 319 23.70 7.73 21.61
N GLU A 320 23.71 8.56 22.66
CA GLU A 320 23.24 8.17 23.99
C GLU A 320 21.75 7.79 23.91
N PRO A 321 21.30 6.67 24.52
CA PRO A 321 19.93 6.22 24.42
C PRO A 321 18.98 7.22 25.08
N ILE A 322 17.98 7.67 24.32
CA ILE A 322 16.92 8.57 24.81
C ILE A 322 15.85 7.70 25.48
N GLY A 323 16.13 7.21 26.69
CA GLY A 323 15.15 6.49 27.51
C GLY A 323 15.05 4.97 27.26
N THR A 324 13.96 4.37 27.75
CA THR A 324 13.67 2.92 27.64
C THR A 324 12.85 2.62 26.39
N ASN A 325 13.09 1.46 25.76
CA ASN A 325 12.29 1.03 24.62
C ASN A 325 10.82 0.77 25.01
N PRO A 326 9.84 1.15 24.17
CA PRO A 326 8.43 0.83 24.38
C PRO A 326 8.17 -0.68 24.20
N PRO A 327 7.03 -1.21 24.70
CA PRO A 327 6.69 -2.63 24.60
C PRO A 327 6.60 -3.09 23.14
N ILE A 328 6.88 -4.37 22.85
CA ILE A 328 6.58 -4.95 21.53
C ILE A 328 5.06 -5.07 21.37
N MET A 329 4.56 -4.84 20.16
CA MET A 329 3.14 -4.99 19.84
C MET A 329 2.95 -5.96 18.68
N THR A 330 1.90 -6.77 18.75
CA THR A 330 1.48 -7.65 17.66
C THR A 330 0.03 -7.38 17.28
N LEU A 331 -0.30 -7.57 16.01
CA LEU A 331 -1.68 -7.47 15.50
C LEU A 331 -2.02 -8.71 14.68
N LEU A 332 -3.12 -9.37 15.03
CA LEU A 332 -3.64 -10.51 14.29
C LEU A 332 -4.82 -10.08 13.42
N PHE A 333 -4.90 -10.63 12.21
CA PHE A 333 -6.00 -10.41 11.27
C PHE A 333 -6.65 -11.76 10.98
N THR A 334 -7.88 -11.93 11.43
CA THR A 334 -8.62 -13.19 11.32
C THR A 334 -9.93 -12.94 10.58
N PRO A 335 -10.30 -13.71 9.54
CA PRO A 335 -11.61 -13.55 8.92
C PRO A 335 -12.72 -13.66 9.95
N LEU A 336 -13.63 -12.69 9.96
CA LEU A 336 -14.66 -12.59 10.99
C LEU A 336 -15.59 -13.81 10.96
N GLN A 337 -15.87 -14.36 9.78
CA GLN A 337 -16.69 -15.58 9.64
C GLN A 337 -16.00 -16.80 10.27
N GLU A 338 -14.69 -16.94 10.07
CA GLU A 338 -13.92 -18.01 10.68
C GLU A 338 -13.83 -17.84 12.21
N TYR A 339 -13.57 -16.61 12.66
CA TYR A 339 -13.54 -16.29 14.08
C TYR A 339 -14.89 -16.58 14.75
N LYS A 340 -16.01 -16.23 14.13
CA LYS A 340 -17.35 -16.56 14.65
C LYS A 340 -17.54 -18.06 14.86
N HIS A 341 -16.99 -18.89 13.98
CA HIS A 341 -17.13 -20.34 14.05
C HIS A 341 -16.12 -21.00 15.01
N ARG A 342 -14.87 -20.52 15.04
CA ARG A 342 -13.75 -21.19 15.72
C ARG A 342 -13.19 -20.43 16.94
N GLN A 343 -13.56 -19.17 17.12
CA GLN A 343 -13.11 -18.29 18.20
C GLN A 343 -11.57 -18.28 18.31
N SER A 344 -11.02 -18.56 19.50
CA SER A 344 -9.57 -18.61 19.76
C SER A 344 -8.80 -19.69 18.96
N PHE A 345 -9.51 -20.62 18.31
CA PHE A 345 -8.90 -21.62 17.41
C PHE A 345 -8.89 -21.18 15.93
N ALA A 346 -9.44 -20.01 15.61
CA ALA A 346 -9.39 -19.47 14.24
C ALA A 346 -7.96 -19.07 13.87
N ALA A 347 -7.52 -19.46 12.67
CA ALA A 347 -6.17 -19.14 12.23
C ALA A 347 -6.12 -17.70 11.68
N PRO A 348 -5.27 -16.82 12.23
CA PRO A 348 -5.07 -15.51 11.63
C PRO A 348 -4.48 -15.70 10.24
N HIS A 349 -4.96 -14.93 9.28
CA HIS A 349 -4.47 -14.94 7.91
C HIS A 349 -3.25 -14.04 7.72
N LEU A 350 -3.12 -13.02 8.57
CA LEU A 350 -1.97 -12.12 8.63
C LEU A 350 -1.66 -11.82 10.11
N ALA A 351 -0.37 -11.85 10.46
CA ALA A 351 0.13 -11.42 11.75
C ALA A 351 1.18 -10.32 11.56
N LEU A 352 1.04 -9.20 12.26
CA LEU A 352 2.04 -8.13 12.29
C LEU A 352 2.79 -8.15 13.62
N THR A 353 4.09 -7.90 13.58
CA THR A 353 4.94 -7.70 14.75
C THR A 353 5.69 -6.38 14.60
N PHE A 354 5.62 -5.54 15.63
CA PHE A 354 6.31 -4.26 15.72
C PHE A 354 7.48 -4.39 16.70
N TYR A 355 8.69 -4.53 16.18
CA TYR A 355 9.91 -4.63 16.97
C TYR A 355 10.38 -3.25 17.40
N THR A 356 10.53 -3.05 18.71
CA THR A 356 10.86 -1.76 19.33
C THR A 356 12.29 -1.70 19.87
N ASP A 357 13.10 -2.72 19.62
CA ASP A 357 14.49 -2.84 20.08
C ASP A 357 15.36 -1.63 19.70
N LEU A 358 15.08 -1.02 18.55
CA LEU A 358 15.84 0.09 17.99
C LEU A 358 15.16 1.46 18.20
N ALA A 359 14.07 1.53 18.96
CA ALA A 359 13.33 2.78 19.17
C ALA A 359 14.21 3.83 19.89
N ALA A 360 14.85 3.49 21.01
CA ALA A 360 15.67 4.43 21.77
C ALA A 360 17.00 4.83 21.07
N THR A 361 17.46 4.05 20.09
CA THR A 361 18.77 4.24 19.44
C THR A 361 18.69 4.82 18.03
N HIS A 362 17.66 4.45 17.27
CA HIS A 362 17.48 4.84 15.86
C HIS A 362 16.15 5.53 15.59
N ASP A 363 15.36 5.79 16.63
CA ASP A 363 14.06 6.47 16.56
C ASP A 363 13.05 5.79 15.62
N VAL A 364 13.12 4.45 15.55
CA VAL A 364 12.24 3.64 14.70
C VAL A 364 11.86 2.32 15.36
N ALA A 365 10.64 1.87 15.07
CA ALA A 365 10.20 0.49 15.21
C ALA A 365 10.19 -0.21 13.85
N LEU A 366 10.56 -1.49 13.83
CA LEU A 366 10.57 -2.31 12.61
C LEU A 366 9.29 -3.14 12.53
N LEU A 367 8.51 -2.97 11.47
CA LEU A 367 7.32 -3.77 11.21
C LEU A 367 7.69 -4.99 10.35
N ARG A 368 7.24 -6.17 10.80
CA ARG A 368 7.21 -7.40 10.01
C ARG A 368 5.80 -7.96 9.99
N GLY A 369 5.25 -8.19 8.80
CA GLY A 369 3.99 -8.92 8.62
C GLY A 369 4.25 -10.31 8.05
N GLU A 370 3.57 -11.32 8.57
CA GLU A 370 3.64 -12.71 8.09
C GLU A 370 2.25 -13.15 7.66
N ILE A 371 2.13 -13.55 6.40
CA ILE A 371 0.91 -14.14 5.86
C ILE A 371 0.93 -15.63 6.20
N THR A 372 -0.19 -16.18 6.63
CA THR A 372 -0.27 -17.60 6.97
C THR A 372 -0.28 -18.44 5.69
N PRO A 373 0.57 -19.48 5.58
CA PRO A 373 0.55 -20.38 4.43
C PRO A 373 -0.72 -21.23 4.43
N ALA A 374 -1.24 -21.52 3.24
CA ALA A 374 -2.39 -22.39 3.06
C ALA A 374 -2.03 -23.85 3.37
N GLN A 375 -2.96 -24.57 3.99
CA GLN A 375 -2.75 -25.96 4.42
C GLN A 375 -2.60 -26.96 3.26
N SER A 376 -2.92 -26.55 2.03
CA SER A 376 -2.87 -27.40 0.84
C SER A 376 -1.46 -27.85 0.41
N GLY A 377 -0.39 -27.26 0.97
CA GLY A 377 0.99 -27.65 0.66
C GLY A 377 1.53 -27.13 -0.68
N ASP A 378 0.69 -26.51 -1.52
CA ASP A 378 1.05 -25.97 -2.84
C ASP A 378 1.86 -24.65 -2.79
N GLY A 379 2.40 -24.26 -1.63
CA GLY A 379 3.09 -22.98 -1.44
C GLY A 379 2.18 -21.75 -1.56
N ARG A 380 0.86 -21.93 -1.57
CA ARG A 380 -0.12 -20.83 -1.59
C ARG A 380 -0.26 -20.22 -0.20
N TRP A 381 -0.65 -18.95 -0.15
CA TRP A 381 -0.86 -18.19 1.07
C TRP A 381 -2.36 -17.95 1.28
N LEU A 382 -2.82 -17.80 2.54
CA LEU A 382 -4.23 -17.51 2.84
C LEU A 382 -4.67 -16.12 2.37
N LEU A 383 -3.72 -15.21 2.16
CA LEU A 383 -3.92 -13.90 1.56
C LEU A 383 -2.90 -13.63 0.46
N GLY A 384 -3.31 -12.88 -0.56
CA GLY A 384 -2.37 -12.24 -1.48
C GLY A 384 -1.58 -11.13 -0.79
N GLN A 385 -0.40 -10.80 -1.33
CA GLN A 385 0.42 -9.72 -0.78
C GLN A 385 -0.28 -8.36 -0.84
N GLU A 386 -1.02 -8.08 -1.93
CA GLU A 386 -1.80 -6.84 -2.10
C GLU A 386 -2.96 -6.77 -1.09
N GLU A 387 -3.63 -7.89 -0.83
CA GLU A 387 -4.72 -7.98 0.14
C GLU A 387 -4.21 -7.76 1.57
N ALA A 388 -3.08 -8.37 1.92
CA ALA A 388 -2.42 -8.15 3.20
C ALA A 388 -2.02 -6.67 3.37
N GLN A 389 -1.48 -6.02 2.34
CA GLN A 389 -1.19 -4.58 2.38
C GLN A 389 -2.46 -3.74 2.55
N ALA A 390 -3.54 -4.08 1.86
CA ALA A 390 -4.82 -3.37 1.99
C ALA A 390 -5.37 -3.45 3.41
N LEU A 391 -5.27 -4.62 4.08
CA LEU A 391 -5.64 -4.78 5.48
C LEU A 391 -4.82 -3.88 6.42
N VAL A 392 -3.49 -3.79 6.21
CA VAL A 392 -2.63 -2.90 7.01
C VAL A 392 -3.03 -1.44 6.82
N VAL A 393 -3.30 -1.02 5.58
CA VAL A 393 -3.75 0.35 5.28
C VAL A 393 -5.11 0.63 5.90
N ALA A 394 -6.06 -0.31 5.82
CA ALA A 394 -7.37 -0.17 6.43
C ALA A 394 -7.26 0.01 7.95
N MET A 395 -6.46 -0.81 8.63
CA MET A 395 -6.18 -0.65 10.07
C MET A 395 -5.59 0.73 10.38
N GLN A 396 -4.62 1.20 9.60
CA GLN A 396 -3.97 2.49 9.82
C GLN A 396 -4.95 3.66 9.74
N LYS A 397 -5.93 3.62 8.84
CA LYS A 397 -6.95 4.67 8.74
C LYS A 397 -7.73 4.86 10.05
N PHE A 398 -7.97 3.79 10.81
CA PHE A 398 -8.73 3.87 12.07
C PHE A 398 -7.84 4.12 13.29
N TYR A 399 -6.66 3.51 13.33
CA TYR A 399 -5.76 3.60 14.50
C TYR A 399 -4.76 4.76 14.42
N LEU A 400 -4.54 5.32 13.23
CA LEU A 400 -3.71 6.50 12.93
C LEU A 400 -4.45 7.44 11.98
N PRO A 401 -5.62 7.97 12.36
CA PRO A 401 -6.49 8.73 11.46
C PRO A 401 -5.89 10.06 10.97
N GLY A 402 -4.87 10.57 11.66
CA GLY A 402 -4.20 11.83 11.32
C GLY A 402 -5.13 13.04 11.41
N THR A 403 -4.92 14.04 10.55
CA THR A 403 -5.72 15.30 10.52
C THR A 403 -6.54 15.49 9.24
N GLY A 404 -6.66 14.45 8.41
CA GLY A 404 -7.35 14.50 7.12
C GLY A 404 -8.88 14.46 7.22
N GLU A 405 -9.55 14.60 6.07
CA GLU A 405 -11.00 14.42 5.97
C GLU A 405 -11.41 13.01 6.41
N GLY A 406 -12.46 12.90 7.23
CA GLY A 406 -12.89 11.63 7.81
C GLY A 406 -12.10 11.16 9.03
N ALA A 407 -11.03 11.85 9.45
CA ALA A 407 -10.18 11.41 10.56
C ALA A 407 -10.95 11.32 11.89
N LYS A 408 -11.71 12.37 12.22
CA LYS A 408 -12.53 12.41 13.44
C LYS A 408 -13.63 11.35 13.42
N GLU A 409 -14.24 11.13 12.25
CA GLU A 409 -15.29 10.13 12.08
C GLU A 409 -14.75 8.71 12.22
N ARG A 410 -13.52 8.44 11.76
CA ARG A 410 -12.85 7.14 11.95
C ARG A 410 -12.52 6.90 13.42
N GLU A 411 -11.98 7.91 14.11
CA GLU A 411 -11.70 7.86 15.54
C GLU A 411 -12.98 7.62 16.35
N GLU A 412 -14.04 8.35 16.05
CA GLU A 412 -15.34 8.20 16.70
C GLU A 412 -15.97 6.83 16.41
N LEU A 413 -15.82 6.28 15.20
CA LEU A 413 -16.33 4.94 14.89
C LEU A 413 -15.57 3.85 15.67
N LEU A 414 -14.23 3.97 15.77
CA LEU A 414 -13.40 3.06 16.56
C LEU A 414 -13.81 3.10 18.05
N LYS A 415 -14.02 4.32 18.58
CA LYS A 415 -14.52 4.54 19.94
C LYS A 415 -15.92 3.96 20.14
N CYS A 416 -16.84 4.23 19.21
CA CYS A 416 -18.20 3.73 19.22
C CYS A 416 -18.24 2.19 19.28
N PHE A 417 -17.39 1.51 18.52
CA PHE A 417 -17.29 0.05 18.55
C PHE A 417 -17.00 -0.52 19.94
N HIS A 418 -16.20 0.17 20.76
CA HIS A 418 -15.81 -0.29 22.09
C HIS A 418 -16.74 0.18 23.21
N GLU A 419 -17.17 1.45 23.15
CA GLU A 419 -17.90 2.07 24.25
C GLU A 419 -19.43 2.00 24.07
N ARG A 420 -19.90 1.97 22.81
CA ARG A 420 -21.32 2.05 22.44
C ARG A 420 -21.64 1.10 21.26
N PRO A 421 -21.40 -0.22 21.42
CA PRO A 421 -21.52 -1.18 20.32
C PRO A 421 -22.93 -1.23 19.70
N GLU A 422 -23.97 -0.87 20.45
CA GLU A 422 -25.35 -0.76 19.95
C GLU A 422 -25.54 0.35 18.90
N ASN A 423 -24.67 1.36 18.91
CA ASN A 423 -24.67 2.47 17.95
C ASN A 423 -23.71 2.25 16.78
N PHE A 424 -22.94 1.16 16.81
CA PHE A 424 -21.99 0.84 15.75
C PHE A 424 -22.73 0.38 14.49
N LYS A 425 -22.38 0.98 13.35
CA LYS A 425 -22.92 0.63 12.03
C LYS A 425 -21.79 0.16 11.12
N TRP A 426 -21.84 -1.10 10.70
CA TRP A 426 -20.82 -1.69 9.84
C TRP A 426 -20.79 -1.04 8.45
N GLU A 427 -21.89 -0.46 8.01
CA GLU A 427 -21.96 0.30 6.76
C GLU A 427 -21.06 1.54 6.85
N ARG A 428 -21.03 2.21 8.01
CA ARG A 428 -20.15 3.36 8.26
C ARG A 428 -18.68 2.95 8.26
N LEU A 429 -18.36 1.73 8.69
CA LEU A 429 -17.02 1.16 8.59
C LEU A 429 -16.58 1.06 7.12
N LEU A 430 -17.47 0.63 6.23
CA LEU A 430 -17.17 0.52 4.79
C LEU A 430 -16.96 1.89 4.16
N GLU A 431 -17.86 2.83 4.45
CA GLU A 431 -17.74 4.23 4.01
C GLU A 431 -16.41 4.86 4.44
N LEU A 432 -16.03 4.72 5.72
CA LEU A 432 -14.86 5.38 6.29
C LEU A 432 -13.53 4.67 5.97
N SER A 433 -13.57 3.40 5.61
CA SER A 433 -12.39 2.67 5.13
C SER A 433 -12.07 2.98 3.66
N ASP A 434 -12.87 3.84 3.01
CA ASP A 434 -12.88 4.10 1.57
C ASP A 434 -13.09 2.81 0.74
N ILE A 435 -13.80 1.84 1.33
CA ILE A 435 -14.21 0.58 0.71
C ILE A 435 -15.65 0.79 0.28
N GLY A 436 -15.81 1.18 -0.99
CA GLY A 436 -17.03 1.78 -1.54
C GLY A 436 -18.33 1.06 -1.17
N ILE A 437 -19.02 1.58 -0.17
CA ILE A 437 -20.48 1.56 -0.10
C ILE A 437 -20.90 3.01 0.07
N LYS A 438 -21.50 3.60 -0.96
CA LYS A 438 -22.43 4.71 -0.74
C LYS A 438 -23.79 4.07 -0.54
N LEU A 439 -24.28 4.12 0.70
CA LEU A 439 -25.66 3.79 1.06
C LEU A 439 -26.66 4.65 0.30
#